data_AF-A0A431I0M0-F1
#
_entry.id   AF-A0A431I0M0-F1
#
_cell.length_a   1.000
_cell.length_b   1.000
_cell.length_c   1.000
_cell.angle_alpha   90.00
_cell.angle_beta   90.00
_cell.angle_gamma   90.00
#
_symmetry.space_group_name_H-M   'P 1'
#
loop_
_entity.id
_entity.type
_entity.pdbx_description
1 polymer ?
#
loop_
_entity_poly.entity_id
_entity_poly.type
_entity_poly.pdbx_seq_one_letter_code
_entity_poly.pdbx_strand_id
1 'polypeptide(L)'
;HFDLVVSECSSALNVRATGKFNSSLETNQLDYASYLNSGGRLVVSIDSATDGQLYQSVIAFNGNNIAEILNNYMLQSEQLRTWFLLAYSQERVVGFVLQQLPDMQNQFVEDIERVFMLANTLSTHELLVDSPEKILHKLFSEDDIILFEDKPMNFSCTCSRARVGQILRNLGKEELENMIAEEGDITVNCDYCNTEYHFKEQELEQFVLQISLDEMNPISKQIN
;
A
#
# COMPACT_ATOMS: atom_id res chain seq x y z
N HIS A 1 0.45 -1.06 -19.27
CA HIS A 1 0.53 -1.94 -18.09
C HIS A 1 1.27 -1.21 -16.99
N PHE A 2 0.87 -1.40 -15.74
CA PHE A 2 1.68 -1.02 -14.60
C PHE A 2 2.75 -2.08 -14.40
N ASP A 3 4.00 -1.66 -14.23
CA ASP A 3 5.11 -2.56 -13.91
C ASP A 3 5.17 -2.81 -12.40
N LEU A 4 4.78 -1.81 -11.62
CA LEU A 4 4.74 -1.88 -10.16
C LEU A 4 3.69 -0.91 -9.63
N VAL A 5 2.91 -1.34 -8.65
CA VAL A 5 2.08 -0.46 -7.82
C VAL A 5 2.32 -0.86 -6.37
N VAL A 6 2.58 0.14 -5.52
CA VAL A 6 2.76 -0.06 -4.09
C VAL A 6 1.81 0.88 -3.36
N SER A 7 1.08 0.35 -2.39
CA SER A 7 0.23 1.12 -1.49
C SER A 7 0.50 0.69 -0.07
N GLU A 8 0.63 1.66 0.83
CA GLU A 8 0.91 1.45 2.25
C GLU A 8 -0.13 2.18 3.09
N CYS A 9 -0.54 1.55 4.19
CA CYS A 9 -1.42 2.13 5.19
C CYS A 9 -0.88 1.77 6.58
N SER A 10 -0.84 2.77 7.47
CA SER A 10 -0.48 2.56 8.89
C SER A 10 -1.73 2.43 9.77
N SER A 11 -1.54 1.96 11.01
CA SER A 11 -2.62 1.90 12.01
C SER A 11 -3.23 3.27 12.36
N ALA A 12 -2.50 4.36 12.10
CA ALA A 12 -2.96 5.73 12.26
C ALA A 12 -3.67 6.28 11.02
N LEU A 13 -4.01 5.43 10.04
CA LEU A 13 -4.66 5.80 8.78
C LEU A 13 -3.87 6.81 7.92
N ASN A 14 -2.56 6.86 8.11
CA ASN A 14 -1.68 7.48 7.15
C ASN A 14 -1.49 6.54 5.96
N VAL A 15 -1.73 7.06 4.76
CA VAL A 15 -1.66 6.33 3.49
C VAL A 15 -0.68 6.97 2.53
N ARG A 16 -0.07 6.15 1.68
CA ARG A 16 0.70 6.60 0.51
C ARG A 16 0.71 5.51 -0.55
N ALA A 17 0.79 5.91 -1.80
CA ALA A 17 0.91 4.97 -2.90
C ALA A 17 1.81 5.53 -4.00
N THR A 18 2.39 4.65 -4.79
CA THR A 18 3.14 4.97 -5.99
C THR A 18 2.90 3.90 -7.06
N GLY A 19 3.11 4.26 -8.32
CA GLY A 19 2.95 3.36 -9.44
C GLY A 19 3.93 3.68 -10.56
N LYS A 20 4.59 2.65 -11.10
CA LYS A 20 5.39 2.72 -12.32
C LYS A 20 4.59 2.11 -13.45
N PHE A 21 4.42 2.88 -14.53
CA PHE A 21 3.65 2.45 -15.70
C PHE A 21 4.33 2.92 -16.98
N ASN A 22 4.13 2.16 -18.05
CA ASN A 22 4.55 2.57 -19.38
C ASN A 22 3.47 3.48 -20.00
N SER A 23 3.90 4.57 -20.65
CA SER A 23 3.05 5.66 -21.18
C SER A 23 2.03 5.24 -22.25
N SER A 24 2.07 4.00 -22.71
CA SER A 24 1.14 3.43 -23.71
C SER A 24 -0.18 2.92 -23.13
N LEU A 25 -0.67 3.49 -22.02
CA LEU A 25 -1.99 3.16 -21.49
C LEU A 25 -3.07 3.80 -22.40
N GLU A 26 -3.45 3.08 -23.45
CA GLU A 26 -4.49 3.53 -24.40
C GLU A 26 -5.91 3.45 -23.81
N THR A 27 -6.10 2.74 -22.69
CA THR A 27 -7.40 2.51 -22.05
C THR A 27 -7.34 2.78 -20.54
N ASN A 28 -8.44 3.34 -19.99
CA ASN A 28 -8.63 3.56 -18.55
C ASN A 28 -9.02 2.28 -17.78
N GLN A 29 -9.01 1.11 -18.43
CA GLN A 29 -9.37 -0.17 -17.81
C GLN A 29 -8.16 -1.09 -17.80
N LEU A 30 -7.82 -1.57 -16.60
CA LEU A 30 -6.78 -2.57 -16.39
C LEU A 30 -7.38 -3.96 -16.60
N ASP A 31 -6.78 -4.74 -17.48
CA ASP A 31 -7.06 -6.17 -17.59
C ASP A 31 -6.25 -6.92 -16.53
N TYR A 32 -6.88 -7.25 -15.40
CA TYR A 32 -6.22 -7.95 -14.30
C TYR A 32 -5.81 -9.38 -14.66
N ALA A 33 -6.54 -10.03 -15.58
CA ALA A 33 -6.20 -11.38 -16.04
C ALA A 33 -4.89 -11.37 -16.86
N SER A 34 -4.60 -10.28 -17.57
CA SER A 34 -3.31 -10.12 -18.26
C SER A 34 -2.12 -10.18 -17.31
N TYR A 35 -2.23 -9.59 -16.10
CA TYR A 35 -1.15 -9.64 -15.10
C TYR A 35 -0.90 -11.07 -14.61
N LEU A 36 -1.94 -11.92 -14.52
CA LEU A 36 -1.75 -13.33 -14.18
C LEU A 36 -0.93 -14.05 -15.25
N ASN A 37 -1.28 -13.83 -16.52
CA ASN A 37 -0.61 -14.47 -17.66
C ASN A 37 0.83 -14.00 -17.84
N SER A 38 1.15 -12.77 -17.43
CA SER A 38 2.52 -12.24 -17.46
C SER A 38 3.33 -12.58 -16.20
N GLY A 39 2.81 -13.39 -15.28
CA GLY A 39 3.49 -13.78 -14.05
C GLY A 39 3.52 -12.68 -12.96
N GLY A 40 2.67 -11.67 -13.08
CA GLY A 40 2.45 -10.64 -12.07
C GLY A 40 1.94 -11.24 -10.76
N ARG A 41 2.23 -10.54 -9.66
CA ARG A 41 1.82 -10.97 -8.31
C ARG A 41 1.21 -9.80 -7.55
N LEU A 42 0.11 -10.03 -6.85
CA LEU A 42 -0.36 -9.15 -5.79
C LEU A 42 0.24 -9.65 -4.48
N VAL A 43 0.90 -8.77 -3.73
CA VAL A 43 1.51 -9.11 -2.45
C VAL A 43 0.94 -8.19 -1.38
N VAL A 44 0.44 -8.78 -0.30
CA VAL A 44 0.01 -8.05 0.89
C VAL A 44 0.98 -8.38 2.01
N SER A 45 1.62 -7.35 2.55
CA SER A 45 2.54 -7.48 3.67
C SER A 45 1.98 -6.73 4.88
N ILE A 46 1.94 -7.40 6.03
CA ILE A 46 1.46 -6.86 7.30
C ILE A 46 2.65 -6.88 8.26
N ASP A 47 3.05 -5.69 8.68
CA ASP A 47 4.08 -5.50 9.70
C ASP A 47 3.40 -5.32 11.07
N SER A 48 3.51 -6.34 11.92
CA SER A 48 3.01 -6.28 13.29
C SER A 48 4.04 -5.61 14.19
N ALA A 49 3.80 -4.33 14.51
CA ALA A 49 4.64 -3.57 15.44
C ALA A 49 4.77 -4.23 16.83
N THR A 50 3.87 -5.15 17.17
CA THR A 50 3.79 -5.80 18.49
C THR A 50 4.67 -7.05 18.63
N ASP A 51 4.94 -7.79 17.56
CA ASP A 51 5.73 -9.03 17.60
C ASP A 51 6.95 -9.01 16.65
N GLY A 52 7.08 -7.97 15.83
CA GLY A 52 8.19 -7.80 14.88
C GLY A 52 8.17 -8.78 13.72
N GLN A 53 7.08 -9.53 13.53
CA GLN A 53 6.93 -10.46 12.42
C GLN A 53 6.29 -9.77 11.22
N LEU A 54 6.97 -9.87 10.08
CA LEU A 54 6.42 -9.51 8.80
C LEU A 54 5.64 -10.70 8.25
N TYR A 55 4.31 -10.56 8.18
CA TYR A 55 3.45 -11.53 7.52
C TYR A 55 3.25 -11.13 6.07
N GLN A 56 3.49 -12.04 5.12
CA GLN A 56 3.39 -11.76 3.69
C GLN A 56 2.57 -12.82 2.98
N SER A 57 1.56 -12.35 2.24
CA SER A 57 0.66 -13.17 1.43
C SER A 57 0.79 -12.84 -0.04
N VAL A 58 0.93 -13.86 -0.87
CA VAL A 58 0.90 -13.72 -2.34
C VAL A 58 -0.48 -14.11 -2.82
N ILE A 59 -1.16 -13.16 -3.44
CA ILE A 59 -2.54 -13.27 -3.90
C ILE A 59 -2.53 -13.43 -5.42
N ALA A 60 -3.24 -14.43 -5.93
CA ALA A 60 -3.45 -14.61 -7.36
C ALA A 60 -4.41 -13.54 -7.89
N PHE A 61 -4.18 -13.02 -9.10
CA PHE A 61 -5.10 -12.13 -9.81
C PHE A 61 -6.33 -12.89 -10.33
N ASN A 62 -7.14 -13.42 -9.42
CA ASN A 62 -8.39 -14.09 -9.72
C ASN A 62 -9.57 -13.13 -9.50
N GLY A 63 -9.99 -12.46 -10.57
CA GLY A 63 -11.09 -11.50 -10.55
C GLY A 63 -10.89 -10.39 -11.58
N ASN A 64 -11.93 -9.62 -11.83
CA ASN A 64 -11.93 -8.56 -12.84
C ASN A 64 -11.50 -7.19 -12.29
N ASN A 65 -11.39 -7.07 -10.97
CA ASN A 65 -10.95 -5.86 -10.28
C ASN A 65 -10.35 -6.21 -8.90
N ILE A 66 -9.67 -5.24 -8.27
CA ILE A 66 -9.01 -5.43 -6.96
C ILE A 66 -10.01 -5.88 -5.87
N ALA A 67 -11.23 -5.34 -5.85
CA ALA A 67 -12.21 -5.71 -4.83
C ALA A 67 -12.62 -7.18 -4.95
N GLU A 68 -12.85 -7.67 -6.17
CA GLU A 68 -13.15 -9.08 -6.45
C GLU A 68 -11.97 -10.00 -6.07
N ILE A 69 -10.74 -9.60 -6.40
CA ILE A 69 -9.52 -10.34 -6.04
C ILE A 69 -9.40 -10.44 -4.50
N LEU A 70 -9.62 -9.35 -3.77
CA LEU A 70 -9.57 -9.33 -2.32
C LEU A 70 -10.72 -10.15 -1.70
N ASN A 71 -11.93 -10.09 -2.25
CA ASN A 71 -13.07 -10.93 -1.83
C ASN A 71 -12.73 -12.42 -1.94
N ASN A 72 -12.20 -12.83 -3.09
CA ASN A 72 -11.81 -14.21 -3.33
C ASN A 72 -10.69 -14.65 -2.37
N TYR A 73 -9.70 -13.79 -2.13
CA TYR A 73 -8.61 -14.06 -1.20
C TYR A 73 -9.10 -14.24 0.24
N MET A 74 -9.91 -13.32 0.77
CA MET A 74 -10.40 -13.40 2.15
C MET A 74 -11.23 -14.67 2.38
N LEU A 75 -12.06 -15.04 1.40
CA LEU A 75 -12.88 -16.25 1.49
C LEU A 75 -12.05 -17.54 1.43
N GLN A 76 -11.07 -17.62 0.52
CA GLN A 76 -10.32 -18.86 0.27
C GLN A 76 -9.13 -19.06 1.19
N SER A 77 -8.41 -17.99 1.54
CA SER A 77 -7.12 -18.07 2.25
C SER A 77 -7.25 -17.69 3.72
N GLU A 78 -7.96 -16.60 4.03
CA GLU A 78 -8.14 -16.14 5.42
C GLU A 78 -9.33 -16.81 6.11
N GLN A 79 -10.22 -17.46 5.36
CA GLN A 79 -11.49 -18.03 5.86
C GLN A 79 -12.36 -16.99 6.58
N LEU A 80 -12.23 -15.73 6.17
CA LEU A 80 -13.00 -14.61 6.68
C LEU A 80 -14.00 -14.18 5.62
N ARG A 81 -15.29 -14.31 5.93
CA ARG A 81 -16.34 -13.81 5.05
C ARG A 81 -16.28 -12.28 5.02
N THR A 82 -15.69 -11.77 3.94
CA THR A 82 -15.41 -10.34 3.74
C THR A 82 -15.88 -9.92 2.37
N TRP A 83 -16.49 -8.75 2.30
CA TRP A 83 -16.94 -8.14 1.06
C TRP A 83 -16.42 -6.71 0.95
N PHE A 84 -15.62 -6.49 -0.09
CA PHE A 84 -15.08 -5.21 -0.53
C PHE A 84 -15.90 -4.73 -1.73
N LEU A 85 -16.26 -3.44 -1.67
CA LEU A 85 -16.73 -2.67 -2.81
C LEU A 85 -15.87 -1.41 -2.91
N LEU A 86 -15.26 -1.19 -4.07
CA LEU A 86 -14.43 -0.01 -4.33
C LEU A 86 -15.05 0.79 -5.46
N ALA A 87 -15.08 2.11 -5.31
CA ALA A 87 -15.53 3.03 -6.33
C ALA A 87 -14.59 4.22 -6.42
N TYR A 88 -14.39 4.74 -7.63
CA TYR A 88 -13.54 5.89 -7.85
C TYR A 88 -14.08 6.78 -8.96
N SER A 89 -13.70 8.05 -8.89
CA SER A 89 -13.93 9.11 -9.86
C SER A 89 -12.63 9.88 -10.06
N GLN A 90 -12.64 10.94 -10.86
CA GLN A 90 -11.45 11.80 -11.01
C GLN A 90 -11.06 12.53 -9.72
N GLU A 91 -12.01 12.74 -8.80
CA GLU A 91 -11.80 13.57 -7.61
C GLU A 91 -11.81 12.77 -6.31
N ARG A 92 -12.32 11.53 -6.33
CA ARG A 92 -12.60 10.76 -5.11
C ARG A 92 -12.40 9.27 -5.33
N VAL A 93 -11.82 8.61 -4.33
CA VAL A 93 -11.80 7.16 -4.18
C VAL A 93 -12.53 6.81 -2.88
N VAL A 94 -13.40 5.80 -2.92
CA VAL A 94 -14.19 5.35 -1.78
C VAL A 94 -14.18 3.82 -1.73
N GLY A 95 -14.09 3.27 -0.53
CA GLY A 95 -14.25 1.85 -0.28
C GLY A 95 -15.31 1.58 0.77
N PHE A 96 -16.01 0.46 0.61
CA PHE A 96 -16.89 -0.12 1.60
C PHE A 96 -16.39 -1.54 1.90
N VAL A 97 -16.31 -1.88 3.18
CA VAL A 97 -15.89 -3.20 3.64
C VAL A 97 -16.91 -3.71 4.64
N LEU A 98 -17.45 -4.89 4.38
CA LEU A 98 -18.29 -5.64 5.30
C LEU A 98 -17.56 -6.94 5.65
N GLN A 99 -17.33 -7.18 6.94
CA GLN A 99 -16.63 -8.37 7.41
C GLN A 99 -17.42 -9.03 8.54
N GLN A 100 -17.67 -10.33 8.41
CA GLN A 100 -18.23 -11.13 9.49
C GLN A 100 -17.17 -11.34 10.58
N LEU A 101 -17.52 -11.07 11.83
CA LEU A 101 -16.69 -11.42 12.98
C LEU A 101 -16.92 -12.88 13.42
N PRO A 102 -15.96 -13.51 14.12
CA PRO A 102 -16.11 -14.90 14.56
C PRO A 102 -17.38 -15.11 15.40
N ASP A 103 -18.25 -16.00 14.93
CA ASP A 103 -19.43 -16.47 15.67
C ASP A 103 -19.24 -17.94 16.05
N MET A 104 -18.71 -18.18 17.25
CA MET A 104 -18.36 -19.53 17.72
C MET A 104 -19.57 -20.45 17.88
N GLN A 105 -20.79 -19.90 17.95
CA GLN A 105 -22.01 -20.67 18.20
C GLN A 105 -22.92 -20.74 16.98
N ASN A 106 -22.53 -20.12 15.85
CA ASN A 106 -23.32 -20.04 14.62
C ASN A 106 -24.78 -19.60 14.89
N GLN A 107 -24.95 -18.63 15.79
CA GLN A 107 -26.27 -18.14 16.17
C GLN A 107 -26.86 -17.19 15.13
N PHE A 108 -26.01 -16.48 14.38
CA PHE A 108 -26.43 -15.37 13.52
C PHE A 108 -26.41 -15.72 12.03
N VAL A 109 -26.41 -17.01 11.65
CA VAL A 109 -26.21 -17.44 10.26
C VAL A 109 -27.22 -16.79 9.30
N GLU A 110 -28.51 -16.79 9.65
CA GLU A 110 -29.56 -16.19 8.81
C GLU A 110 -29.43 -14.66 8.72
N ASP A 111 -29.12 -14.00 9.84
CA ASP A 111 -28.91 -12.55 9.90
C ASP A 111 -27.69 -12.13 9.07
N ILE A 112 -26.60 -12.90 9.14
CA ILE A 112 -25.39 -12.66 8.34
C ILE A 112 -25.71 -12.79 6.86
N GLU A 113 -26.44 -13.84 6.42
CA GLU A 113 -26.85 -13.96 5.02
C GLU A 113 -27.68 -12.75 4.57
N ARG A 114 -28.65 -12.31 5.39
CA ARG A 114 -29.46 -11.11 5.11
C ARG A 114 -28.58 -9.86 4.96
N VAL A 115 -27.67 -9.61 5.90
CA VAL A 115 -26.77 -8.44 5.88
C VAL A 115 -25.92 -8.44 4.62
N PHE A 116 -25.35 -9.58 4.22
CA PHE A 116 -24.57 -9.67 2.98
C PHE A 116 -25.44 -9.51 1.72
N MET A 117 -26.65 -10.05 1.70
CA MET A 117 -27.59 -9.85 0.59
C MET A 117 -27.94 -8.37 0.41
N LEU A 118 -28.22 -7.66 1.52
CA LEU A 118 -28.50 -6.22 1.51
C LEU A 118 -27.29 -5.43 1.03
N ALA A 119 -26.11 -5.70 1.59
CA ALA A 119 -24.87 -5.05 1.20
C ALA A 119 -24.59 -5.18 -0.30
N ASN A 120 -24.80 -6.37 -0.90
CA ASN A 120 -24.62 -6.63 -2.33
C ASN A 120 -25.53 -5.80 -3.25
N THR A 121 -26.55 -5.11 -2.72
CA THR A 121 -27.38 -4.17 -3.49
C THR A 121 -26.76 -2.78 -3.64
N LEU A 122 -25.72 -2.46 -2.85
CA LEU A 122 -25.04 -1.17 -2.89
C LEU A 122 -24.32 -0.97 -4.22
N SER A 123 -24.72 0.05 -4.97
CA SER A 123 -24.04 0.40 -6.22
C SER A 123 -22.79 1.26 -6.00
N THR A 124 -21.85 1.20 -6.94
CA THR A 124 -20.67 2.08 -6.94
C THR A 124 -21.02 3.56 -7.05
N HIS A 125 -22.13 3.89 -7.73
CA HIS A 125 -22.65 5.25 -7.82
C HIS A 125 -23.13 5.77 -6.46
N GLU A 126 -23.92 4.98 -5.75
CA GLU A 126 -24.36 5.35 -4.39
C GLU A 126 -23.16 5.49 -3.45
N LEU A 127 -22.18 4.59 -3.53
CA LEU A 127 -20.96 4.67 -2.73
C LEU A 127 -20.15 5.96 -2.97
N LEU A 128 -20.19 6.51 -4.20
CA LEU A 128 -19.49 7.75 -4.54
C LEU A 128 -20.24 9.02 -4.11
N VAL A 129 -21.57 8.97 -4.04
CA VAL A 129 -22.43 10.17 -3.90
C VAL A 129 -23.04 10.30 -2.51
N ASP A 130 -23.50 9.20 -1.91
CA ASP A 130 -24.18 9.21 -0.62
C ASP A 130 -23.17 9.28 0.54
N SER A 131 -23.61 9.82 1.69
CA SER A 131 -22.81 9.79 2.93
C SER A 131 -22.82 8.39 3.56
N PRO A 132 -21.81 8.03 4.38
CA PRO A 132 -21.80 6.75 5.07
C PRO A 132 -23.08 6.46 5.86
N GLU A 133 -23.63 7.44 6.57
CA GLU A 133 -24.86 7.30 7.36
C GLU A 133 -26.07 7.05 6.47
N LYS A 134 -26.15 7.72 5.32
CA LYS A 134 -27.23 7.51 4.35
C LYS A 134 -27.16 6.12 3.73
N ILE A 135 -25.95 5.64 3.41
CA ILE A 135 -25.74 4.28 2.90
C ILE A 135 -26.17 3.26 3.96
N LEU A 136 -25.69 3.40 5.20
CA LEU A 136 -26.02 2.49 6.30
C LEU A 136 -27.52 2.47 6.60
N HIS A 137 -28.18 3.63 6.61
CA HIS A 137 -29.63 3.70 6.77
C HIS A 137 -30.38 3.03 5.61
N LYS A 138 -29.94 3.18 4.36
CA LYS A 138 -30.62 2.56 3.20
C LYS A 138 -30.49 1.03 3.21
N LEU A 139 -29.32 0.52 3.64
CA LEU A 139 -29.03 -0.91 3.62
C LEU A 139 -29.54 -1.64 4.87
N PHE A 140 -29.46 -1.02 6.04
CA PHE A 140 -29.58 -1.68 7.34
C PHE A 140 -30.52 -0.93 8.30
N SER A 141 -31.56 -0.26 7.78
CA SER A 141 -32.52 0.50 8.62
C SER A 141 -33.25 -0.33 9.68
N GLU A 142 -33.33 -1.65 9.49
CA GLU A 142 -33.98 -2.56 10.44
C GLU A 142 -33.00 -3.11 11.49
N ASP A 143 -31.72 -2.75 11.39
CA ASP A 143 -30.65 -3.23 12.24
C ASP A 143 -30.25 -2.18 13.29
N ASP A 144 -29.82 -2.66 14.46
CA ASP A 144 -29.23 -1.82 15.51
C ASP A 144 -27.76 -1.50 15.16
N ILE A 145 -27.54 -0.38 14.45
CA ILE A 145 -26.21 0.05 14.01
C ILE A 145 -25.54 0.93 15.08
N ILE A 146 -24.31 0.57 15.47
CA ILE A 146 -23.43 1.42 16.27
C ILE A 146 -22.47 2.14 15.34
N LEU A 147 -22.57 3.46 15.27
CA LEU A 147 -21.62 4.32 14.54
C LEU A 147 -20.48 4.73 15.46
N PHE A 148 -19.25 4.51 15.01
CA PHE A 148 -18.04 4.98 15.68
C PHE A 148 -17.63 6.36 15.16
N GLU A 149 -16.74 7.04 15.91
CA GLU A 149 -16.18 8.31 15.47
C GLU A 149 -15.35 8.16 14.19
N ASP A 150 -15.51 9.13 13.30
CA ASP A 150 -14.74 9.23 12.07
C ASP A 150 -13.24 9.35 12.37
N LYS A 151 -12.45 8.55 11.67
CA LYS A 151 -10.99 8.62 11.72
C LYS A 151 -10.47 9.14 10.38
N PRO A 152 -9.84 10.32 10.33
CA PRO A 152 -9.39 10.90 9.06
C PRO A 152 -8.25 10.07 8.48
N MET A 153 -8.37 9.73 7.19
CA MET A 153 -7.26 9.20 6.41
C MET A 153 -6.44 10.35 5.85
N ASN A 154 -5.12 10.28 5.99
CA ASN A 154 -4.22 11.35 5.56
C ASN A 154 -3.14 10.80 4.63
N PHE A 155 -2.82 11.54 3.58
CA PHE A 155 -1.58 11.28 2.86
C PHE A 155 -0.39 11.59 3.78
N SER A 156 0.56 10.65 3.90
CA SER A 156 1.80 10.87 4.65
C SER A 156 2.96 10.16 4.01
N CYS A 157 4.03 10.91 3.73
CA CYS A 157 5.28 10.34 3.27
C CYS A 157 6.34 10.43 4.37
N THR A 158 7.08 9.33 4.54
CA THR A 158 8.15 9.24 5.53
C THR A 158 9.52 9.60 4.94
N CYS A 159 9.61 10.07 3.69
CA CYS A 159 10.90 10.48 3.13
C CYS A 159 11.50 11.67 3.92
N SER A 160 12.82 11.73 3.98
CA SER A 160 13.55 12.87 4.51
C SER A 160 14.91 12.94 3.87
N ARG A 161 15.54 14.13 3.88
CA ARG A 161 16.91 14.30 3.36
C ARG A 161 17.88 13.32 4.01
N ALA A 162 17.74 13.09 5.33
CA ALA A 162 18.59 12.16 6.07
C ALA A 162 18.43 10.70 5.59
N ARG A 163 17.19 10.26 5.34
CA ARG A 163 16.91 8.91 4.82
C ARG A 163 17.43 8.74 3.41
N VAL A 164 17.21 9.73 2.54
CA VAL A 164 17.71 9.70 1.17
C VAL A 164 19.25 9.70 1.14
N GLY A 165 19.90 10.52 1.95
CA GLY A 165 21.35 10.50 2.10
C GLY A 165 21.88 9.15 2.61
N GLN A 166 21.13 8.45 3.47
CA GLN A 166 21.49 7.09 3.88
C GLN A 166 21.38 6.07 2.75
N ILE A 167 20.37 6.20 1.89
CA ILE A 167 20.24 5.35 0.70
C ILE A 167 21.44 5.55 -0.23
N LEU A 168 21.83 6.81 -0.50
CA LEU A 168 23.02 7.12 -1.30
C LEU A 168 24.30 6.53 -0.69
N ARG A 169 24.46 6.59 0.64
CA ARG A 169 25.60 5.95 1.32
C ARG A 169 25.60 4.43 1.18
N ASN A 170 24.42 3.81 1.18
CA ASN A 170 24.28 2.36 1.10
C ASN A 170 24.52 1.78 -0.30
N LEU A 171 24.59 2.62 -1.35
CA LEU A 171 25.01 2.18 -2.70
C LEU A 171 26.45 1.67 -2.71
N GLY A 172 27.26 2.16 -1.77
CA GLY A 172 28.69 1.87 -1.70
C GLY A 172 29.53 2.91 -2.42
N LYS A 173 30.84 2.84 -2.16
CA LYS A 173 31.80 3.86 -2.59
C LYS A 173 31.88 4.00 -4.11
N GLU A 174 32.11 2.89 -4.81
CA GLU A 174 32.38 2.88 -6.24
C GLU A 174 31.21 3.43 -7.06
N GLU A 175 29.98 3.02 -6.71
CA GLU A 175 28.79 3.48 -7.41
C GLU A 175 28.54 4.97 -7.18
N LEU A 176 28.73 5.45 -5.94
CA LEU A 176 28.57 6.87 -5.64
C LEU A 176 29.64 7.74 -6.31
N GLU A 177 30.91 7.30 -6.36
CA GLU A 177 31.98 8.01 -7.06
C GLU A 177 31.71 8.11 -8.57
N ASN A 178 31.19 7.05 -9.19
CA ASN A 178 30.81 7.05 -10.60
C ASN A 178 29.68 8.05 -10.87
N MET A 179 28.63 8.07 -10.03
CA MET A 179 27.53 9.03 -10.16
C MET A 179 28.02 10.49 -10.04
N ILE A 180 28.93 10.77 -9.10
CA ILE A 180 29.53 12.10 -8.95
C ILE A 180 30.33 12.47 -10.20
N ALA A 181 31.13 11.55 -10.74
CA ALA A 181 31.95 11.83 -11.92
C ALA A 181 31.11 12.12 -13.19
N GLU A 182 29.92 11.53 -13.30
CA GLU A 182 29.03 11.71 -14.45
C GLU A 182 28.15 12.96 -14.33
N GLU A 183 27.57 13.22 -13.16
CA GLU A 183 26.53 14.24 -12.97
C GLU A 183 26.97 15.42 -12.06
N GLY A 184 28.00 15.23 -11.23
CA GLY A 184 28.42 16.16 -10.19
C GLY A 184 27.42 16.26 -9.04
N ASP A 185 26.37 17.04 -9.25
CA ASP A 185 25.26 17.18 -8.30
C ASP A 185 24.20 16.10 -8.55
N ILE A 186 23.75 15.41 -7.50
CA ILE A 186 22.75 14.33 -7.61
C ILE A 186 21.40 14.84 -7.11
N THR A 187 20.35 14.62 -7.90
CA THR A 187 18.96 14.91 -7.51
C THR A 187 18.17 13.61 -7.36
N VAL A 188 17.59 13.40 -6.18
CA VAL A 188 16.75 12.22 -5.91
C VAL A 188 15.31 12.64 -5.66
N ASN A 189 14.39 12.08 -6.43
CA ASN A 189 12.96 12.33 -6.29
C ASN A 189 12.31 11.20 -5.50
N CYS A 190 11.48 11.53 -4.50
CA CYS A 190 10.75 10.52 -3.76
C CYS A 190 9.58 9.98 -4.58
N ASP A 191 9.61 8.69 -4.94
CA ASP A 191 8.56 8.01 -5.72
C ASP A 191 7.12 8.12 -5.13
N TYR A 192 6.97 8.43 -3.83
CA TYR A 192 5.65 8.56 -3.19
C TYR A 192 5.09 9.98 -3.14
N CYS A 193 5.94 10.98 -2.93
CA CYS A 193 5.50 12.37 -2.69
C CYS A 193 6.09 13.38 -3.66
N ASN A 194 6.94 12.93 -4.58
CA ASN A 194 7.66 13.74 -5.57
C ASN A 194 8.51 14.88 -4.98
N THR A 195 8.81 14.84 -3.68
CA THR A 195 9.77 15.79 -3.11
C THR A 195 11.15 15.52 -3.70
N GLU A 196 11.77 16.57 -4.21
CA GLU A 196 13.12 16.54 -4.77
C GLU A 196 14.15 16.83 -3.69
N TYR A 197 15.19 16.00 -3.62
CA TYR A 197 16.32 16.15 -2.71
C TYR A 197 17.60 16.34 -3.52
N HIS A 198 18.12 17.56 -3.53
CA HIS A 198 19.37 17.89 -4.22
C HIS A 198 20.56 17.73 -3.27
N PHE A 199 21.57 16.98 -3.69
CA PHE A 199 22.84 16.77 -2.99
C PHE A 199 23.97 17.32 -3.85
N LYS A 200 24.76 18.23 -3.27
CA LYS A 200 25.89 18.83 -4.00
C LYS A 200 27.06 17.88 -4.02
N GLU A 201 27.89 17.95 -5.07
CA GLU A 201 29.14 17.19 -5.20
C GLU A 201 29.95 17.15 -3.89
N GLN A 202 30.19 18.32 -3.28
CA GLN A 202 30.94 18.44 -2.02
C GLN A 202 30.34 17.64 -0.85
N GLU A 203 29.01 17.55 -0.76
CA GLU A 203 28.33 16.76 0.28
C GLU A 203 28.46 15.25 -0.01
N LEU A 204 28.42 14.88 -1.29
CA LEU A 204 28.54 13.50 -1.74
C LEU A 204 29.98 12.98 -1.55
N GLU A 205 30.99 13.82 -1.80
CA GLU A 205 32.39 13.52 -1.47
C GLU A 205 32.58 13.21 0.03
N GLN A 206 31.86 13.91 0.92
CA GLN A 206 31.88 13.58 2.35
C GLN A 206 31.29 12.20 2.64
N PHE A 207 30.24 11.80 1.91
CA PHE A 207 29.67 10.45 2.05
C PHE A 207 30.68 9.38 1.61
N VAL A 208 31.37 9.58 0.48
CA VAL A 208 32.43 8.69 -0.01
C VAL A 208 33.57 8.53 1.00
N LEU A 209 34.02 9.64 1.60
CA LEU A 209 35.04 9.63 2.65
C LEU A 209 34.56 8.86 3.88
N GLN A 210 33.32 9.07 4.31
CA GLN A 210 32.76 8.38 5.46
C GLN A 210 32.64 6.86 5.21
N ILE A 211 32.18 6.44 4.04
CA ILE A 211 32.14 5.02 3.65
C ILE A 211 33.54 4.41 3.70
N SER A 212 34.55 5.11 3.16
CA SER A 212 35.93 4.65 3.19
C SER A 212 36.46 4.47 4.62
N LEU A 213 36.09 5.36 5.55
CA LEU A 213 36.46 5.26 6.96
C LEU A 213 35.75 4.10 7.67
N ASP A 214 34.48 3.86 7.36
CA ASP A 214 33.70 2.77 7.95
C ASP A 214 34.17 1.39 7.46
N GLU A 215 34.66 1.28 6.22
CA GLU A 215 35.30 0.07 5.67
C GLU A 215 36.68 -0.20 6.29
N MET A 216 37.37 0.85 6.75
CA MET A 216 38.61 0.74 7.51
C MET A 216 38.30 0.36 8.97
N ASN A 217 37.87 -0.89 9.19
CA ASN A 217 37.64 -1.44 10.54
C ASN A 217 38.87 -1.17 11.45
N PRO A 218 38.70 -0.71 12.70
CA PRO A 218 39.82 -0.39 13.57
C PRO A 218 40.65 -1.65 13.88
N ILE A 219 41.97 -1.52 13.74
CA ILE A 219 42.99 -2.53 14.06
C ILE A 219 42.85 -3.10 15.50
N SER A 220 42.04 -2.47 16.36
CA SER A 220 41.83 -2.87 17.76
C SER A 220 41.03 -4.17 18.00
N LYS A 221 40.47 -4.84 16.98
CA LYS A 221 39.80 -6.15 17.14
C LYS A 221 40.67 -7.38 16.80
N GLN A 222 41.93 -7.19 16.42
CA GLN A 222 42.88 -8.29 16.17
C GLN A 222 43.89 -8.51 17.31
N ILE A 223 43.71 -7.84 18.45
CA ILE A 223 44.51 -8.06 19.66
C ILE A 223 43.55 -8.40 20.80
N ASN A 224 43.17 -9.68 20.87
CA ASN A 224 42.87 -10.42 22.09
C ASN A 224 42.67 -11.90 21.75
#